data_AF-A0A258SGA5-F1
#
_entry.id   AF-A0A258SGA5-F1
#
_cell.length_a   1.000
_cell.length_b   1.000
_cell.length_c   1.000
_cell.angle_alpha   90.00
_cell.angle_beta   90.00
_cell.angle_gamma   90.00
#
_symmetry.space_group_name_H-M   'P 1'
#
loop_
_entity.id
_entity.type
_entity.pdbx_description
1 polymer ?
#
loop_
_entity_poly.entity_id
_entity_poly.type
_entity_poly.pdbx_seq_one_letter_code
_entity_poly.pdbx_strand_id
1 'polypeptide(L)'
;MRRALPNSLLFFVATGIVFLLQKSPATGIFMMLMLAMFWSVILINAGLIGIAIEALTGRVYRAWILLPLIVYVTNFGFAAYDHFTLKTLRAAYDIANAQVHVPFNSNRQALVFDKDGSPEWYTQNYALEAAYLANEKQPEEVRSTRLIDRALCDAVRGNSSLSAARIYTFGFHDGEALGGTGFERRFCTISMPEAPKMPVIRIKVEKSHSKVAFLPIQNATTTIETPDGKRVKLRGGTASPLYWIPMPVMGCALNSGAPSWDCVWVLLRDDFTPIVSGSTRYRRDLFTLARALGLRPVAKSERKAGSPPAVILARMEKIESETLQRQLANLDAMIADPLLDNPDWDVGVLARDSGILSQKSTMIMIGVEKSAAITGTHRGKARESGRILAGLLARLPDEIFRQLKPRILGVYNKADDEHWLWEAETLIRRLGDLGVEAMPFLINPRASGGNVNNAGIEAICRVGVAGRELAMPALLSMWNASRDRFDWDRRQALFVAMQRLNIEPPPLTQVKGNQLSNPRRTSSDISPQSPASVCSTR
;
A
#
# COMPACT_ATOMS: atom_id res chain seq x y z
N MET A 1 -31.15 8.30 58.80
CA MET A 1 -30.03 8.11 57.86
C MET A 1 -30.03 9.25 56.86
N ARG A 2 -28.95 10.01 56.73
CA ARG A 2 -28.88 11.11 55.74
C ARG A 2 -28.93 10.51 54.34
N ARG A 3 -29.87 10.97 53.50
CA ARG A 3 -30.01 10.61 52.08
C ARG A 3 -28.92 11.31 51.26
N ALA A 4 -27.65 10.98 51.54
CA ALA A 4 -26.54 11.51 50.76
C ALA A 4 -26.37 10.69 49.47
N LEU A 5 -26.13 11.38 48.35
CA LEU A 5 -25.71 10.76 47.11
C LEU A 5 -24.26 10.27 47.23
N PRO A 6 -23.87 9.17 46.55
CA PRO A 6 -22.49 8.73 46.54
C PRO A 6 -21.56 9.75 45.90
N ASN A 7 -20.43 10.04 46.55
CA ASN A 7 -19.41 10.95 45.99
C ASN A 7 -18.77 10.34 44.74
N SER A 8 -18.71 9.01 44.69
CA SER A 8 -18.24 8.22 43.55
C SER A 8 -19.07 8.46 42.26
N LEU A 9 -20.23 9.12 42.32
CA LEU A 9 -20.95 9.58 41.11
C LEU A 9 -20.13 10.57 40.26
N LEU A 10 -19.16 11.27 40.87
CA LEU A 10 -18.28 12.22 40.16
C LEU A 10 -17.49 11.58 39.02
N PHE A 11 -17.15 10.28 39.12
CA PHE A 11 -16.44 9.59 38.04
C PHE A 11 -17.30 9.43 36.77
N PHE A 12 -18.60 9.22 36.92
CA PHE A 12 -19.54 9.14 35.79
C PHE A 12 -19.74 10.52 35.16
N VAL A 13 -19.82 11.57 35.98
CA VAL A 13 -19.86 12.97 35.51
C VAL A 13 -18.60 13.31 34.71
N ALA A 14 -17.42 12.98 35.24
CA ALA A 14 -16.15 13.16 34.53
C ALA A 14 -16.12 12.42 33.19
N THR A 15 -16.62 11.18 33.14
CA THR A 15 -16.75 10.40 31.90
C THR A 15 -17.64 11.12 30.88
N GLY A 16 -18.79 11.64 31.32
CA GLY A 16 -19.70 12.42 30.49
C GLY A 16 -19.05 13.69 29.94
N ILE A 17 -18.31 14.44 30.76
CA ILE A 17 -17.58 15.64 30.34
C ILE A 17 -16.53 15.29 29.28
N VAL A 18 -15.74 14.25 29.52
CA VAL A 18 -14.71 13.79 28.57
C VAL A 18 -15.34 13.38 27.24
N PHE A 19 -16.46 12.67 27.27
CA PHE A 19 -17.19 12.29 26.05
C PHE A 19 -17.74 13.50 25.29
N LEU A 20 -18.31 14.49 25.99
CA LEU A 20 -18.78 15.73 25.38
C LEU A 20 -17.63 16.55 24.75
N LEU A 21 -16.48 16.61 25.42
CA LEU A 21 -15.28 17.23 24.85
C LEU A 21 -14.79 16.47 23.60
N GLN A 22 -14.93 15.15 23.56
CA GLN A 22 -14.58 14.36 22.38
C GLN A 22 -15.55 14.56 21.21
N LYS A 23 -16.79 15.05 21.41
CA LYS A 23 -17.72 15.27 20.29
C LYS A 23 -17.27 16.36 19.31
N SER A 24 -16.48 17.33 19.76
CA SER A 24 -15.88 18.35 18.89
C SER A 24 -14.59 17.81 18.28
N PRO A 25 -14.40 17.82 16.94
CA PRO A 25 -13.18 17.32 16.31
C PRO A 25 -11.91 18.01 16.80
N ALA A 26 -11.96 19.32 17.07
CA ALA A 26 -10.80 20.10 17.50
C ALA A 26 -10.24 19.61 18.84
N THR A 27 -11.10 19.40 19.84
CA THR A 27 -10.72 18.86 21.15
C THR A 27 -10.57 17.34 21.12
N GLY A 28 -11.35 16.66 20.29
CA GLY A 28 -11.37 15.23 20.11
C GLY A 28 -10.05 14.65 19.61
N ILE A 29 -9.35 15.33 18.69
CA ILE A 29 -8.03 14.89 18.22
C ILE A 29 -7.01 14.86 19.37
N PHE A 30 -6.95 15.91 20.20
CA PHE A 30 -6.06 15.92 21.37
C PHE A 30 -6.42 14.81 22.37
N MET A 31 -7.71 14.61 22.60
CA MET A 31 -8.20 13.56 23.49
C MET A 31 -7.93 12.15 22.96
N MET A 32 -8.00 11.95 21.64
CA MET A 32 -7.63 10.69 20.98
C MET A 32 -6.15 10.37 21.21
N LEU A 33 -5.25 11.36 21.10
CA LEU A 33 -3.83 11.20 21.40
C LEU A 33 -3.58 10.82 22.87
N MET A 34 -4.46 11.26 23.79
CA MET A 34 -4.42 10.90 25.21
C MET A 34 -5.16 9.59 25.55
N LEU A 35 -5.62 8.84 24.53
CA LEU A 35 -6.39 7.61 24.70
C LEU A 35 -7.66 7.80 25.54
N ALA A 36 -8.27 9.00 25.47
CA ALA A 36 -9.39 9.38 26.30
C ALA A 36 -10.64 8.49 26.14
N MET A 37 -10.78 7.80 25.00
CA MET A 37 -11.82 6.78 24.81
C MET A 37 -11.74 5.60 25.78
N PHE A 38 -10.55 5.31 26.30
CA PHE A 38 -10.34 4.25 27.30
C PHE A 38 -10.48 4.76 28.73
N TRP A 39 -10.56 6.08 28.96
CA TRP A 39 -10.75 6.64 30.29
C TRP A 39 -12.10 6.23 30.88
N SER A 40 -13.12 6.05 30.05
CA SER A 40 -14.43 5.54 30.48
C SER A 40 -14.31 4.16 31.13
N VAL A 41 -13.41 3.30 30.68
CA VAL A 41 -13.16 1.98 31.29
C VAL A 41 -12.70 2.15 32.74
N ILE A 42 -11.74 3.05 32.98
CA ILE A 42 -11.18 3.29 34.31
C ILE A 42 -12.20 4.02 35.20
N LEU A 43 -12.76 5.14 34.71
CA LEU A 43 -13.64 6.01 35.48
C LEU A 43 -14.95 5.31 35.86
N ILE A 44 -15.61 4.60 34.93
CA ILE A 44 -16.86 3.91 35.24
C ILE A 44 -16.61 2.79 36.26
N ASN A 45 -15.56 1.98 36.09
CA ASN A 45 -15.26 0.92 37.06
C ASN A 45 -14.85 1.49 38.43
N ALA A 46 -14.05 2.56 38.47
CA ALA A 46 -13.70 3.25 39.71
C ALA A 46 -14.95 3.82 40.42
N GLY A 47 -15.87 4.41 39.67
CA GLY A 47 -17.15 4.90 40.18
C GLY A 47 -18.02 3.78 40.77
N LEU A 48 -18.16 2.65 40.06
CA LEU A 48 -18.93 1.50 40.55
C LEU A 48 -18.32 0.89 41.82
N ILE A 49 -17.00 0.72 41.86
CA ILE A 49 -16.27 0.21 43.04
C ILE A 49 -16.43 1.18 44.21
N GLY A 50 -16.28 2.48 43.96
CA GLY A 50 -16.45 3.52 44.98
C GLY A 50 -17.86 3.54 45.57
N ILE A 51 -18.91 3.44 44.73
CA ILE A 51 -20.30 3.32 45.19
C ILE A 51 -20.47 2.09 46.10
N ALA A 52 -19.90 0.95 45.73
CA ALA A 52 -19.98 -0.26 46.55
C ALA A 52 -19.31 -0.05 47.92
N ILE A 53 -18.11 0.55 47.96
CA ILE A 53 -17.39 0.84 49.22
C ILE A 53 -18.19 1.82 50.09
N GLU A 54 -18.72 2.90 49.52
CA GLU A 54 -19.53 3.88 50.25
C GLU A 54 -20.81 3.26 50.83
N ALA A 55 -21.47 2.37 50.07
CA ALA A 55 -22.67 1.66 50.52
C ALA A 55 -22.36 0.65 51.64
N LEU A 56 -21.26 -0.10 51.52
CA LEU A 56 -20.82 -1.09 52.51
C LEU A 56 -20.35 -0.44 53.82
N THR A 57 -19.69 0.72 53.74
CA THR A 57 -19.24 1.50 54.91
C THR A 57 -20.37 2.31 55.57
N GLY A 58 -21.59 2.25 55.03
CA GLY A 58 -22.76 2.96 55.57
C GLY A 58 -22.73 4.47 55.35
N ARG A 59 -21.83 4.99 54.49
CA ARG A 59 -21.78 6.41 54.12
C ARG A 59 -22.99 6.84 53.30
N VAL A 60 -23.56 5.92 52.53
CA VAL A 60 -24.77 6.12 51.72
C VAL A 60 -25.80 5.02 51.97
N TYR A 61 -27.00 5.17 51.41
CA TYR A 61 -28.06 4.16 51.51
C TYR A 61 -27.62 2.82 50.87
N ARG A 62 -27.79 1.71 51.59
CA ARG A 62 -27.29 0.38 51.19
C ARG A 62 -27.80 -0.08 49.82
N ALA A 63 -28.98 0.35 49.37
CA ALA A 63 -29.49 -0.04 48.06
C ALA A 63 -28.63 0.46 46.89
N TRP A 64 -27.73 1.43 47.09
CA TRP A 64 -26.75 1.83 46.08
C TRP A 64 -25.82 0.70 45.64
N ILE A 65 -25.68 -0.36 46.45
CA ILE A 65 -24.91 -1.57 46.05
C ILE A 65 -25.56 -2.31 44.88
N LEU A 66 -26.86 -2.13 44.65
CA LEU A 66 -27.56 -2.79 43.54
C LEU A 66 -27.02 -2.36 42.18
N LEU A 67 -26.60 -1.10 42.05
CA LEU A 67 -26.06 -0.58 40.79
C LEU A 67 -24.79 -1.33 40.32
N PRO A 68 -23.68 -1.36 41.11
CA PRO A 68 -22.51 -2.15 40.73
C PRO A 68 -22.82 -3.64 40.63
N LEU A 69 -23.68 -4.18 41.50
CA LEU A 69 -24.06 -5.60 41.44
C LEU A 69 -24.72 -5.95 40.10
N ILE A 70 -25.72 -5.17 39.66
CA ILE A 70 -26.41 -5.39 38.38
C ILE A 70 -25.41 -5.32 37.22
N VAL A 71 -24.57 -4.28 37.16
CA VAL A 71 -23.60 -4.11 36.06
C VAL A 71 -22.64 -5.29 35.96
N TYR A 72 -22.02 -5.68 37.09
CA TYR A 72 -21.03 -6.77 37.09
C TYR A 72 -21.67 -8.14 36.88
N VAL A 73 -22.81 -8.43 37.51
CA VAL A 73 -23.52 -9.71 37.33
C VAL A 73 -24.02 -9.86 35.90
N THR A 74 -24.60 -8.81 35.32
CA THR A 74 -25.04 -8.83 33.91
C THR A 74 -23.87 -9.04 32.96
N ASN A 75 -22.78 -8.27 33.10
CA ASN A 75 -21.59 -8.45 32.25
C ASN A 75 -21.00 -9.85 32.41
N PHE A 76 -20.84 -10.34 33.64
CA PHE A 76 -20.29 -11.66 33.91
C PHE A 76 -21.18 -12.76 33.33
N GLY A 77 -22.50 -12.64 33.44
CA GLY A 77 -23.45 -13.58 32.84
C GLY A 77 -23.32 -13.66 31.32
N PHE A 78 -23.27 -12.50 30.64
CA PHE A 78 -23.06 -12.46 29.18
C PHE A 78 -21.66 -12.94 28.77
N ALA A 79 -20.61 -12.58 29.50
CA ALA A 79 -19.26 -13.05 29.25
C ALA A 79 -19.15 -14.57 29.43
N ALA A 80 -19.69 -15.11 30.53
CA ALA A 80 -19.72 -16.56 30.77
C ALA A 80 -20.44 -17.30 29.64
N TYR A 81 -21.57 -16.76 29.17
CA TYR A 81 -22.30 -17.31 28.03
C TYR A 81 -21.49 -17.26 26.73
N ASP A 82 -20.86 -16.13 26.41
CA ASP A 82 -20.01 -15.97 25.23
C ASP A 82 -18.83 -16.97 25.25
N HIS A 83 -18.14 -17.10 26.40
CA HIS A 83 -17.01 -18.02 26.56
C HIS A 83 -17.43 -19.50 26.51
N PHE A 84 -18.60 -19.84 27.06
CA PHE A 84 -19.17 -21.19 26.93
C PHE A 84 -19.55 -21.53 25.48
N THR A 85 -20.19 -20.58 24.79
CA THR A 85 -20.56 -20.69 23.37
C THR A 85 -19.31 -20.88 22.52
N LEU A 86 -18.27 -20.07 22.75
CA LEU A 86 -16.98 -20.20 22.07
C LEU A 86 -16.34 -21.57 22.31
N LYS A 87 -16.36 -22.07 23.55
CA LYS A 87 -15.82 -23.42 23.88
C LYS A 87 -16.56 -24.51 23.12
N THR A 88 -17.88 -24.42 23.03
CA THR A 88 -18.73 -25.37 22.30
C THR A 88 -18.46 -25.33 20.79
N LEU A 89 -18.40 -24.13 20.21
CA LEU A 89 -18.06 -23.93 18.80
C LEU A 89 -16.66 -24.44 18.47
N ARG A 90 -15.68 -24.16 19.33
CA ARG A 90 -14.31 -24.67 19.20
C ARG A 90 -14.28 -26.19 19.13
N ALA A 91 -14.91 -26.87 20.08
CA ALA A 91 -14.97 -28.33 20.08
C ALA A 91 -15.64 -28.88 18.82
N ALA A 92 -16.75 -28.27 18.37
CA ALA A 92 -17.43 -28.67 17.15
C ALA A 92 -16.57 -28.47 15.89
N TYR A 93 -15.81 -27.38 15.80
CA TYR A 93 -14.93 -27.10 14.67
C TYR A 93 -13.73 -28.03 14.67
N ASP A 94 -13.12 -28.27 15.84
CA ASP A 94 -12.00 -29.19 15.98
C ASP A 94 -12.37 -30.62 15.56
N ILE A 95 -13.54 -31.12 16.01
CA ILE A 95 -14.06 -32.44 15.62
C ILE A 95 -14.31 -32.50 14.11
N ALA A 96 -14.98 -31.48 13.54
CA ALA A 96 -15.27 -31.44 12.11
C ALA A 96 -13.98 -31.40 11.27
N ASN A 97 -12.99 -30.61 11.68
CA ASN A 97 -11.72 -30.49 10.97
C ASN A 97 -10.81 -31.71 11.14
N ALA A 98 -10.87 -32.41 12.28
CA ALA A 98 -10.06 -33.59 12.54
C ALA A 98 -10.38 -34.76 11.58
N GLN A 99 -11.59 -34.78 11.01
CA GLN A 99 -12.03 -35.79 10.04
C GLN A 99 -11.56 -35.49 8.61
N VAL A 100 -11.06 -34.28 8.35
CA VAL A 100 -10.65 -33.86 7.01
C VAL A 100 -9.19 -34.20 6.79
N HIS A 101 -8.95 -35.15 5.88
CA HIS A 101 -7.62 -35.46 5.37
C HIS A 101 -7.61 -35.42 3.85
N VAL A 102 -6.71 -34.62 3.29
CA VAL A 102 -6.48 -34.49 1.85
C VAL A 102 -5.03 -34.89 1.59
N PRO A 103 -4.77 -36.00 0.89
CA PRO A 103 -3.41 -36.39 0.57
C PRO A 103 -2.82 -35.38 -0.40
N PHE A 104 -1.89 -34.56 0.10
CA PHE A 104 -1.13 -33.61 -0.71
C PHE A 104 0.33 -34.05 -0.80
N ASN A 105 0.87 -34.05 -2.02
CA ASN A 105 2.28 -34.31 -2.26
C ASN A 105 2.89 -33.13 -3.03
N SER A 106 3.77 -32.37 -2.36
CA SER A 106 4.42 -31.18 -2.91
C SER A 106 5.25 -31.43 -4.17
N ASN A 107 5.67 -32.68 -4.42
CA ASN A 107 6.47 -33.05 -5.60
C ASN A 107 5.60 -33.46 -6.79
N ARG A 108 4.29 -33.64 -6.60
CA ARG A 108 3.35 -34.08 -7.64
C ARG A 108 2.17 -33.15 -7.84
N GLN A 109 1.95 -32.22 -6.91
CA GLN A 109 0.80 -31.33 -6.89
C GLN A 109 1.24 -29.92 -6.53
N ALA A 110 0.57 -28.93 -7.10
CA ALA A 110 0.75 -27.53 -6.77
C ALA A 110 -0.36 -27.05 -5.82
N LEU A 111 0.01 -26.28 -4.79
CA LEU A 111 -0.93 -25.66 -3.88
C LEU A 111 -1.24 -24.23 -4.35
N VAL A 112 -2.46 -24.01 -4.83
CA VAL A 112 -2.92 -22.71 -5.35
C VAL A 112 -3.97 -22.13 -4.43
N PHE A 113 -3.74 -20.92 -3.96
CA PHE A 113 -4.68 -20.13 -3.18
C PHE A 113 -5.42 -19.16 -4.09
N ASP A 114 -6.71 -18.99 -3.85
CA ASP A 114 -7.43 -17.82 -4.35
C ASP A 114 -7.06 -16.58 -3.50
N LYS A 115 -7.73 -15.44 -3.73
CA LYS A 115 -7.32 -14.10 -3.23
C LYS A 115 -7.00 -13.95 -1.73
N ASP A 116 -7.66 -14.70 -0.86
CA ASP A 116 -7.62 -14.55 0.60
C ASP A 116 -6.60 -15.47 1.29
N GLY A 117 -5.77 -16.18 0.51
CA GLY A 117 -4.74 -17.08 1.02
C GLY A 117 -3.43 -16.41 1.46
N SER A 118 -2.56 -17.20 2.06
CA SER A 118 -1.21 -16.78 2.49
C SER A 118 -0.15 -17.79 2.04
N PRO A 119 0.06 -17.96 0.72
CA PRO A 119 1.01 -18.95 0.19
C PRO A 119 2.42 -18.81 0.77
N GLU A 120 2.87 -17.58 1.03
CA GLU A 120 4.15 -17.27 1.65
C GLU A 120 4.32 -17.99 2.99
N TRP A 121 3.27 -18.01 3.83
CA TRP A 121 3.33 -18.65 5.13
C TRP A 121 3.58 -20.15 5.01
N TYR A 122 3.00 -20.81 4.00
CA TYR A 122 3.21 -22.24 3.77
C TYR A 122 4.64 -22.53 3.29
N THR A 123 5.15 -21.74 2.35
CA THR A 123 6.54 -21.89 1.89
C THR A 123 7.57 -21.63 2.98
N GLN A 124 7.28 -20.72 3.91
CA GLN A 124 8.17 -20.40 5.02
C GLN A 124 8.20 -21.49 6.11
N ASN A 125 7.12 -22.24 6.30
CA ASN A 125 6.95 -23.10 7.48
C ASN A 125 6.83 -24.61 7.19
N TYR A 126 6.67 -25.03 5.93
CA TYR A 126 6.39 -26.43 5.58
C TYR A 126 7.27 -27.01 4.46
N ALA A 127 8.44 -26.42 4.19
CA ALA A 127 9.38 -26.83 3.12
C ALA A 127 8.71 -27.02 1.74
N LEU A 128 7.68 -26.22 1.44
CA LEU A 128 7.13 -26.21 0.10
C LEU A 128 8.11 -25.49 -0.83
N GLU A 129 8.47 -26.14 -1.93
CA GLU A 129 9.24 -25.49 -3.00
C GLU A 129 8.50 -24.25 -3.50
N ALA A 130 7.19 -24.36 -3.67
CA ALA A 130 6.34 -23.27 -4.13
C ALA A 130 4.92 -23.38 -3.58
N ALA A 131 4.29 -22.23 -3.39
CA ALA A 131 2.85 -22.09 -3.29
C ALA A 131 2.41 -20.93 -4.20
N TYR A 132 1.17 -20.95 -4.63
CA TYR A 132 0.70 -20.08 -5.70
C TYR A 132 -0.49 -19.25 -5.25
N LEU A 133 -0.61 -18.03 -5.79
CA LEU A 133 -1.76 -17.14 -5.58
C LEU A 133 -2.39 -16.82 -6.93
N ALA A 134 -3.65 -17.17 -7.11
CA ALA A 134 -4.42 -16.83 -8.30
C ALA A 134 -4.87 -15.35 -8.23
N ASN A 135 -4.79 -14.66 -9.36
CA ASN A 135 -5.37 -13.32 -9.50
C ASN A 135 -6.91 -13.41 -9.54
N GLU A 136 -7.60 -12.58 -8.75
CA GLU A 136 -9.06 -12.55 -8.65
C GLU A 136 -9.74 -12.25 -10.00
N LYS A 137 -9.12 -11.38 -10.82
CA LYS A 137 -9.69 -10.96 -12.11
C LYS A 137 -9.31 -11.90 -13.25
N GLN A 138 -8.20 -12.60 -13.14
CA GLN A 138 -7.66 -13.50 -14.16
C GLN A 138 -7.09 -14.73 -13.46
N PRO A 139 -7.90 -15.76 -13.17
CA PRO A 139 -7.45 -16.95 -12.45
C PRO A 139 -6.30 -17.72 -13.15
N GLU A 140 -6.12 -17.50 -14.44
CA GLU A 140 -5.00 -17.98 -15.28
C GLU A 140 -3.67 -17.28 -14.93
N GLU A 141 -3.72 -16.02 -14.47
CA GLU A 141 -2.56 -15.25 -14.02
C GLU A 141 -2.26 -15.60 -12.56
N VAL A 142 -1.40 -16.60 -12.40
CA VAL A 142 -1.00 -17.11 -11.09
C VAL A 142 0.38 -16.60 -10.73
N ARG A 143 0.55 -16.17 -9.48
CA ARG A 143 1.85 -15.80 -8.92
C ARG A 143 2.37 -16.93 -8.06
N SER A 144 3.55 -17.43 -8.38
CA SER A 144 4.26 -18.31 -7.46
C SER A 144 4.88 -17.50 -6.33
N THR A 145 5.05 -18.16 -5.21
CA THR A 145 5.69 -17.67 -4.00
C THR A 145 6.65 -18.75 -3.54
N ARG A 146 7.90 -18.38 -3.23
CA ARG A 146 8.96 -19.32 -2.81
C ARG A 146 9.90 -18.68 -1.80
N LEU A 147 10.58 -19.51 -1.02
CA LEU A 147 11.71 -19.05 -0.20
C LEU A 147 12.99 -19.01 -1.05
N ILE A 148 13.76 -17.93 -0.98
CA ILE A 148 15.08 -17.80 -1.62
C ILE A 148 16.11 -17.24 -0.64
N ASP A 149 17.39 -17.49 -0.92
CA ASP A 149 18.51 -17.02 -0.11
C ASP A 149 18.67 -15.50 -0.17
N ARG A 150 19.20 -14.93 0.92
CA ARG A 150 19.38 -13.49 1.10
C ARG A 150 20.14 -12.80 -0.04
N ALA A 151 21.20 -13.42 -0.54
CA ALA A 151 22.00 -12.85 -1.63
C ALA A 151 21.15 -12.63 -2.89
N LEU A 152 20.28 -13.60 -3.22
CA LEU A 152 19.35 -13.48 -4.35
C LEU A 152 18.25 -12.44 -4.05
N CYS A 153 17.79 -12.37 -2.80
CA CYS A 153 16.83 -11.34 -2.38
C CYS A 153 17.30 -9.92 -2.66
N ASP A 154 18.55 -9.63 -2.29
CA ASP A 154 19.14 -8.31 -2.45
C ASP A 154 19.41 -8.01 -3.93
N ALA A 155 19.84 -9.01 -4.72
CA ALA A 155 19.97 -8.89 -6.17
C ALA A 155 18.63 -8.54 -6.86
N VAL A 156 17.53 -9.19 -6.46
CA VAL A 156 16.20 -8.91 -7.01
C VAL A 156 15.69 -7.53 -6.56
N ARG A 157 15.85 -7.18 -5.28
CA ARG A 157 15.38 -5.88 -4.75
C ARG A 157 16.07 -4.70 -5.41
N GLY A 158 17.36 -4.83 -5.75
CA GLY A 158 18.13 -3.81 -6.45
C GLY A 158 17.83 -3.71 -7.95
N ASN A 159 17.17 -4.71 -8.54
CA ASN A 159 16.91 -4.76 -9.97
C ASN A 159 15.49 -4.28 -10.32
N SER A 160 15.43 -3.03 -10.74
CA SER A 160 14.19 -2.39 -11.16
C SER A 160 13.52 -3.00 -12.40
N SER A 161 14.25 -3.70 -13.28
CA SER A 161 13.65 -4.42 -14.42
C SER A 161 12.83 -5.62 -13.97
N LEU A 162 13.31 -6.35 -12.94
CA LEU A 162 12.54 -7.45 -12.36
C LEU A 162 11.25 -6.97 -11.71
N SER A 163 11.27 -5.80 -11.05
CA SER A 163 10.03 -5.21 -10.51
C SER A 163 9.02 -4.86 -11.60
N ALA A 164 9.49 -4.39 -12.76
CA ALA A 164 8.65 -4.14 -13.92
C ALA A 164 8.10 -5.44 -14.55
N ALA A 165 8.83 -6.54 -14.44
CA ALA A 165 8.36 -7.89 -14.77
C ALA A 165 7.45 -8.52 -13.69
N ARG A 166 6.97 -7.71 -12.71
CA ARG A 166 6.14 -8.12 -11.58
C ARG A 166 6.80 -9.17 -10.66
N ILE A 167 8.12 -9.16 -10.58
CA ILE A 167 8.92 -10.02 -9.68
C ILE A 167 9.31 -9.20 -8.43
N TYR A 168 8.92 -9.68 -7.26
CA TYR A 168 9.10 -8.95 -6.00
C TYR A 168 9.66 -9.84 -4.90
N THR A 169 10.36 -9.23 -3.94
CA THR A 169 10.83 -9.92 -2.74
C THR A 169 10.30 -9.27 -1.47
N PHE A 170 9.94 -10.11 -0.50
CA PHE A 170 9.37 -9.72 0.78
C PHE A 170 10.13 -10.38 1.92
N GLY A 171 10.55 -9.56 2.90
CA GLY A 171 11.05 -10.08 4.17
C GLY A 171 9.91 -10.59 5.05
N PHE A 172 10.24 -11.40 6.04
CA PHE A 172 9.25 -11.89 7.01
C PHE A 172 9.87 -12.08 8.40
N HIS A 173 8.99 -12.14 9.41
CA HIS A 173 9.38 -12.31 10.80
C HIS A 173 9.32 -13.78 11.23
N ASP A 174 10.28 -14.17 12.05
CA ASP A 174 10.37 -15.51 12.61
C ASP A 174 9.45 -15.70 13.82
N GLY A 175 8.24 -16.16 13.56
CA GLY A 175 7.29 -16.57 14.60
C GLY A 175 5.98 -15.78 14.52
N GLU A 176 5.18 -15.93 15.57
CA GLU A 176 3.85 -15.35 15.63
C GLU A 176 3.88 -13.97 16.25
N ALA A 177 4.08 -12.96 15.38
CA ALA A 177 3.68 -11.55 15.46
C ALA A 177 3.77 -10.71 16.75
N LEU A 178 3.94 -11.22 17.98
CA LEU A 178 3.96 -10.40 19.20
C LEU A 178 4.96 -10.94 20.22
N GLY A 179 6.11 -10.27 20.36
CA GLY A 179 6.90 -10.33 21.61
C GLY A 179 8.34 -10.85 21.55
N GLY A 180 8.89 -11.19 20.37
CA GLY A 180 10.30 -11.62 20.30
C GLY A 180 10.77 -12.15 18.94
N THR A 181 10.17 -11.68 17.85
CA THR A 181 10.49 -12.20 16.52
C THR A 181 11.74 -11.52 15.96
N GLY A 182 12.80 -12.31 15.73
CA GLY A 182 13.86 -11.91 14.82
C GLY A 182 13.28 -11.76 13.41
N PHE A 183 13.62 -10.68 12.72
CA PHE A 183 13.42 -10.63 11.28
C PHE A 183 14.30 -11.72 10.64
N GLU A 184 13.76 -12.59 9.78
CA GLU A 184 14.55 -13.63 9.13
C GLU A 184 15.58 -12.95 8.22
N ARG A 185 16.86 -13.21 8.47
CA ARG A 185 17.97 -12.55 7.77
C ARG A 185 18.56 -13.42 6.67
N ARG A 186 18.36 -14.73 6.74
CA ARG A 186 18.96 -15.71 5.81
C ARG A 186 18.16 -15.86 4.53
N PHE A 187 16.85 -15.65 4.61
CA PHE A 187 15.94 -15.87 3.51
C PHE A 187 15.00 -14.69 3.31
N CYS A 188 14.39 -14.63 2.13
CA CYS A 188 13.18 -13.86 1.89
C CYS A 188 12.23 -14.66 1.02
N THR A 189 11.01 -14.17 0.89
CA THR A 189 10.03 -14.71 -0.04
C THR A 189 10.14 -13.98 -1.37
N ILE A 190 10.32 -14.70 -2.48
CA ILE A 190 10.15 -14.17 -3.84
C ILE A 190 8.74 -14.49 -4.34
N SER A 191 8.12 -13.52 -5.00
CA SER A 191 6.86 -13.70 -5.72
C SER A 191 7.02 -13.29 -7.18
N MET A 192 6.66 -14.19 -8.10
CA MET A 192 6.81 -13.97 -9.54
C MET A 192 5.66 -14.62 -10.34
N PRO A 193 5.27 -14.05 -11.50
CA PRO A 193 4.29 -14.66 -12.39
C PRO A 193 4.77 -16.04 -12.84
N GLU A 194 4.02 -17.09 -12.49
CA GLU A 194 4.34 -18.46 -12.88
C GLU A 194 3.11 -19.35 -12.74
N ALA A 195 2.71 -19.98 -13.85
CA ALA A 195 1.67 -20.98 -13.85
C ALA A 195 2.15 -22.31 -13.25
N PRO A 196 1.33 -22.99 -12.44
CA PRO A 196 1.67 -24.30 -11.90
C PRO A 196 1.73 -25.34 -13.04
N LYS A 197 2.82 -26.12 -13.08
CA LYS A 197 3.01 -27.22 -14.06
C LYS A 197 2.41 -28.56 -13.62
N MET A 198 2.00 -28.65 -12.37
CA MET A 198 1.50 -29.87 -11.73
C MET A 198 -0.01 -29.77 -11.49
N PRO A 199 -0.72 -30.91 -11.36
CA PRO A 199 -2.10 -30.93 -10.90
C PRO A 199 -2.32 -30.06 -9.66
N VAL A 200 -3.38 -29.26 -9.67
CA VAL A 200 -3.60 -28.21 -8.68
C VAL A 200 -4.53 -28.68 -7.56
N ILE A 201 -4.12 -28.45 -6.31
CA ILE A 201 -5.04 -28.35 -5.18
C ILE A 201 -5.39 -26.87 -5.01
N ARG A 202 -6.66 -26.53 -5.23
CA ARG A 202 -7.16 -25.16 -5.12
C ARG A 202 -7.73 -24.91 -3.74
N ILE A 203 -7.34 -23.80 -3.13
CA ILE A 203 -7.75 -23.36 -1.80
C ILE A 203 -8.54 -22.06 -1.92
N LYS A 204 -9.82 -22.12 -1.57
CA LYS A 204 -10.70 -20.96 -1.52
C LYS A 204 -11.07 -20.66 -0.07
N VAL A 205 -10.93 -19.40 0.34
CA VAL A 205 -11.37 -18.95 1.68
C VAL A 205 -12.53 -17.99 1.52
N GLU A 206 -13.67 -18.32 2.13
CA GLU A 206 -14.84 -17.47 2.17
C GLU A 206 -15.07 -17.00 3.60
N LYS A 207 -15.11 -15.68 3.79
CA LYS A 207 -15.34 -15.06 5.09
C LYS A 207 -16.77 -14.52 5.16
N SER A 208 -17.45 -14.75 6.29
CA SER A 208 -18.77 -14.20 6.54
C SER A 208 -18.91 -13.76 7.99
N HIS A 209 -19.66 -12.69 8.23
CA HIS A 209 -19.99 -12.25 9.58
C HIS A 209 -21.32 -12.87 9.99
N SER A 210 -21.36 -13.45 11.19
CA SER A 210 -22.59 -13.96 11.80
C SER A 210 -22.56 -13.71 13.30
N LYS A 211 -23.67 -14.07 13.96
CA LYS A 211 -23.75 -14.11 15.42
C LYS A 211 -24.25 -15.48 15.82
N VAL A 212 -23.64 -16.08 16.84
CA VAL A 212 -24.21 -17.24 17.53
C VAL A 212 -24.71 -16.72 18.86
N ALA A 213 -26.04 -16.52 18.94
CA ALA A 213 -26.69 -15.75 19.99
C ALA A 213 -26.06 -14.35 20.15
N PHE A 214 -25.35 -14.08 21.26
CA PHE A 214 -24.74 -12.77 21.54
C PHE A 214 -23.27 -12.67 21.14
N LEU A 215 -22.64 -13.77 20.72
CA LEU A 215 -21.24 -13.85 20.32
C LEU A 215 -21.09 -13.48 18.84
N PRO A 216 -20.47 -12.32 18.51
CA PRO A 216 -20.11 -11.97 17.14
C PRO A 216 -19.01 -12.90 16.65
N ILE A 217 -19.18 -13.37 15.42
CA ILE A 217 -18.27 -14.31 14.78
C ILE A 217 -17.99 -13.83 13.37
N GLN A 218 -16.73 -13.92 12.97
CA GLN A 218 -16.31 -13.91 11.58
C GLN A 218 -15.94 -15.35 11.21
N ASN A 219 -16.85 -16.05 10.54
CA ASN A 219 -16.58 -17.40 10.05
C ASN A 219 -15.60 -17.32 8.89
N ALA A 220 -14.69 -18.28 8.82
CA ALA A 220 -13.88 -18.54 7.64
C ALA A 220 -14.14 -19.99 7.21
N THR A 221 -14.65 -20.19 5.99
CA THR A 221 -14.78 -21.51 5.39
C THR A 221 -13.69 -21.68 4.35
N THR A 222 -12.77 -22.61 4.59
CA THR A 222 -11.71 -22.95 3.64
C THR A 222 -12.12 -24.17 2.84
N THR A 223 -12.41 -23.99 1.56
CA THR A 223 -12.70 -25.09 0.64
C THR A 223 -11.40 -25.55 -0.02
N ILE A 224 -11.13 -26.85 0.06
CA ILE A 224 -10.03 -27.53 -0.62
C ILE A 224 -10.64 -28.31 -1.77
N GLU A 225 -10.25 -27.97 -3.00
CA GLU A 225 -10.62 -28.68 -4.21
C GLU A 225 -9.40 -29.43 -4.75
N THR A 226 -9.52 -30.74 -4.85
CA THR A 226 -8.45 -31.62 -5.34
C THR A 226 -8.54 -31.79 -6.87
N PRO A 227 -7.48 -32.26 -7.54
CA PRO A 227 -7.46 -32.41 -9.00
C PRO A 227 -8.56 -33.32 -9.58
N ASP A 228 -9.05 -34.28 -8.79
CA ASP A 228 -10.16 -35.19 -9.11
C ASP A 228 -11.56 -34.56 -8.91
N GLY A 229 -11.62 -33.26 -8.56
CA GLY A 229 -12.87 -32.52 -8.37
C GLY A 229 -13.53 -32.74 -7.00
N LYS A 230 -12.92 -33.52 -6.11
CA LYS A 230 -13.42 -33.69 -4.74
C LYS A 230 -13.23 -32.37 -3.98
N ARG A 231 -14.29 -31.95 -3.28
CA ARG A 231 -14.31 -30.73 -2.48
C ARG A 231 -14.52 -31.08 -1.01
N VAL A 232 -13.62 -30.60 -0.16
CA VAL A 232 -13.76 -30.71 1.30
C VAL A 232 -13.70 -29.32 1.92
N LYS A 233 -14.35 -29.15 3.06
CA LYS A 233 -14.44 -27.85 3.74
C LYS A 233 -13.83 -27.95 5.13
N LEU A 234 -12.98 -26.99 5.46
CA LEU A 234 -12.50 -26.73 6.81
C LEU A 234 -13.24 -25.53 7.37
N ARG A 235 -13.50 -25.56 8.68
CA ARG A 235 -14.15 -24.50 9.42
C ARG A 235 -13.11 -23.75 10.24
N GLY A 236 -13.15 -22.44 10.16
CA GLY A 236 -12.22 -21.54 10.85
C GLY A 236 -12.88 -20.22 11.19
N GLY A 237 -12.04 -19.26 11.54
CA GLY A 237 -12.46 -17.89 11.81
C GLY A 237 -12.25 -17.47 13.26
N THR A 238 -12.82 -16.32 13.59
CA THR A 238 -12.63 -15.66 14.88
C THR A 238 -13.95 -15.27 15.51
N ALA A 239 -13.95 -15.17 16.83
CA ALA A 239 -15.05 -14.69 17.63
C ALA A 239 -14.57 -13.52 18.49
N SER A 240 -15.52 -12.71 18.97
CA SER A 240 -15.26 -11.56 19.83
C SER A 240 -16.02 -11.69 21.14
N PRO A 241 -15.62 -12.57 22.08
CA PRO A 241 -16.31 -12.71 23.37
C PRO A 241 -16.14 -11.45 24.22
N LEU A 242 -17.11 -11.17 25.10
CA LEU A 242 -16.97 -10.12 26.10
C LEU A 242 -15.82 -10.40 27.09
N TYR A 243 -15.17 -9.33 27.56
CA TYR A 243 -14.24 -9.42 28.69
C TYR A 243 -14.98 -9.75 30.00
N TRP A 244 -14.29 -10.45 30.89
CA TRP A 244 -14.81 -10.79 32.22
C TRP A 244 -15.14 -9.56 33.08
N ILE A 245 -14.35 -8.49 32.93
CA ILE A 245 -14.58 -7.20 33.56
C ILE A 245 -15.30 -6.29 32.55
N PRO A 246 -16.35 -5.55 32.95
CA PRO A 246 -17.01 -4.59 32.08
C PRO A 246 -16.00 -3.55 31.57
N MET A 247 -15.84 -3.45 30.26
CA MET A 247 -14.95 -2.48 29.63
C MET A 247 -15.75 -1.55 28.70
N PRO A 248 -16.56 -0.62 29.24
CA PRO A 248 -17.28 0.34 28.42
C PRO A 248 -16.30 1.34 27.80
N VAL A 249 -16.13 1.27 26.49
CA VAL A 249 -15.36 2.23 25.70
C VAL A 249 -16.34 3.26 25.15
N MET A 250 -16.09 4.52 25.49
CA MET A 250 -16.91 5.66 25.08
C MET A 250 -16.00 6.72 24.50
N GLY A 251 -16.13 7.00 23.22
CA GLY A 251 -15.31 8.03 22.61
C GLY A 251 -15.61 8.26 21.15
N CYS A 252 -14.92 9.24 20.59
CA CYS A 252 -15.02 9.58 19.17
C CYS A 252 -13.64 9.46 18.52
N ALA A 253 -13.61 9.00 17.28
CA ALA A 253 -12.38 8.85 16.52
C ALA A 253 -12.61 9.14 15.04
N LEU A 254 -11.51 9.39 14.33
CA LEU A 254 -11.52 9.46 12.87
C LEU A 254 -11.77 8.06 12.30
N ASN A 255 -12.87 7.92 11.56
CA ASN A 255 -13.13 6.71 10.81
C ASN A 255 -12.19 6.62 9.60
N SER A 256 -11.64 5.44 9.34
CA SER A 256 -10.71 5.22 8.22
C SER A 256 -11.43 4.98 6.88
N GLY A 257 -12.73 4.63 6.91
CA GLY A 257 -13.53 4.36 5.72
C GLY A 257 -14.18 5.59 5.09
N ALA A 258 -14.35 6.66 5.86
CA ALA A 258 -14.77 7.99 5.42
C ALA A 258 -14.20 9.02 6.41
N PRO A 259 -13.76 10.21 5.97
CA PRO A 259 -13.22 11.25 6.87
C PRO A 259 -14.35 11.89 7.71
N SER A 260 -14.96 11.10 8.58
CA SER A 260 -16.00 11.49 9.52
C SER A 260 -15.50 11.32 10.96
N TRP A 261 -16.01 12.20 11.82
CA TRP A 261 -15.81 12.14 13.26
C TRP A 261 -16.93 11.32 13.87
N ASP A 262 -16.66 10.03 14.11
CA ASP A 262 -17.69 9.08 14.56
C ASP A 262 -17.50 8.75 16.04
N CYS A 263 -18.61 8.80 16.78
CA CYS A 263 -18.64 8.47 18.21
C CYS A 263 -19.24 7.09 18.44
N VAL A 264 -18.61 6.32 19.31
CA VAL A 264 -19.01 4.95 19.63
C VAL A 264 -19.18 4.77 21.14
N TRP A 265 -20.19 3.99 21.50
CA TRP A 265 -20.39 3.44 22.83
C TRP A 265 -20.52 1.94 22.72
N VAL A 266 -19.50 1.20 23.16
CA VAL A 266 -19.49 -0.27 23.10
C VAL A 266 -18.85 -0.85 24.35
N LEU A 267 -19.28 -2.06 24.73
CA LEU A 267 -18.49 -2.90 25.62
C LEU A 267 -17.38 -3.53 24.78
N LEU A 268 -16.14 -3.27 25.17
CA LEU A 268 -14.97 -3.84 24.52
C LEU A 268 -15.08 -5.37 24.57
N ARG A 269 -14.71 -6.02 23.47
CA ARG A 269 -14.67 -7.47 23.31
C ARG A 269 -13.24 -7.89 23.00
N ASP A 270 -12.92 -9.15 23.29
CA ASP A 270 -11.63 -9.72 22.91
C ASP A 270 -11.66 -10.09 21.42
N ASP A 271 -11.48 -9.05 20.59
CA ASP A 271 -11.54 -9.20 19.14
C ASP A 271 -10.45 -10.15 18.62
N PHE A 272 -10.79 -10.86 17.55
CA PHE A 272 -9.92 -11.85 16.90
C PHE A 272 -9.56 -13.05 17.77
N THR A 273 -10.46 -13.50 18.66
CA THR A 273 -10.27 -14.75 19.40
C THR A 273 -10.50 -15.94 18.46
N PRO A 274 -9.50 -16.78 18.14
CA PRO A 274 -9.69 -17.88 17.20
C PRO A 274 -10.71 -18.90 17.68
N ILE A 275 -11.59 -19.36 16.80
CA ILE A 275 -12.57 -20.39 17.13
C ILE A 275 -11.87 -21.74 17.27
N VAL A 276 -11.11 -22.16 16.26
CA VAL A 276 -10.33 -23.41 16.27
C VAL A 276 -9.32 -23.43 17.41
N SER A 277 -9.06 -24.57 18.04
CA SER A 277 -8.08 -24.67 19.13
C SER A 277 -6.62 -24.57 18.65
N GLY A 278 -5.73 -24.15 19.55
CA GLY A 278 -4.30 -24.01 19.26
C GLY A 278 -3.57 -23.19 20.32
N SER A 279 -2.23 -23.20 20.26
CA SER A 279 -1.36 -22.42 21.15
C SER A 279 -1.21 -20.95 20.73
N THR A 280 -1.77 -20.58 19.58
CA THR A 280 -1.42 -19.37 18.84
C THR A 280 -2.60 -18.42 18.80
N ARG A 281 -2.43 -17.11 18.96
CA ARG A 281 -3.56 -16.17 18.77
C ARG A 281 -3.87 -15.92 17.29
N TYR A 282 -2.89 -16.14 16.42
CA TYR A 282 -3.00 -15.85 14.99
C TYR A 282 -2.85 -17.13 14.16
N ARG A 283 -3.36 -17.10 12.93
CA ARG A 283 -3.06 -18.11 11.88
C ARG A 283 -3.50 -19.56 12.20
N ARG A 284 -4.39 -19.80 13.17
CA ARG A 284 -4.93 -21.14 13.48
C ARG A 284 -5.61 -21.82 12.29
N ASP A 285 -6.31 -21.05 11.48
CA ASP A 285 -6.94 -21.54 10.25
C ASP A 285 -5.87 -22.06 9.28
N LEU A 286 -4.72 -21.39 9.20
CA LEU A 286 -3.61 -21.80 8.34
C LEU A 286 -2.98 -23.12 8.82
N PHE A 287 -2.78 -23.29 10.14
CA PHE A 287 -2.31 -24.55 10.73
C PHE A 287 -3.31 -25.69 10.51
N THR A 288 -4.61 -25.39 10.58
CA THR A 288 -5.67 -26.37 10.35
C THR A 288 -5.66 -26.87 8.93
N LEU A 289 -5.51 -25.97 7.95
CA LEU A 289 -5.32 -26.34 6.56
C LEU A 289 -4.03 -27.16 6.37
N ALA A 290 -2.92 -26.74 6.97
CA ALA A 290 -1.67 -27.49 6.87
C ALA A 290 -1.79 -28.93 7.39
N ARG A 291 -2.47 -29.12 8.54
CA ARG A 291 -2.74 -30.44 9.11
C ARG A 291 -3.64 -31.27 8.19
N ALA A 292 -4.70 -30.68 7.64
CA ALA A 292 -5.60 -31.36 6.71
C ALA A 292 -4.88 -31.85 5.45
N LEU A 293 -3.92 -31.06 4.95
CA LEU A 293 -3.04 -31.39 3.82
C LEU A 293 -1.90 -32.36 4.19
N GLY A 294 -1.76 -32.75 5.46
CA GLY A 294 -0.67 -33.62 5.92
C GLY A 294 0.72 -32.96 5.92
N LEU A 295 0.79 -31.63 5.89
CA LEU A 295 2.05 -30.89 5.87
C LEU A 295 2.76 -30.98 7.23
N ARG A 296 4.08 -31.21 7.18
CA ARG A 296 4.93 -31.26 8.38
C ARG A 296 5.65 -29.93 8.58
N PRO A 297 5.54 -29.32 9.77
CA PRO A 297 6.23 -28.07 10.05
C PRO A 297 7.74 -28.30 10.02
N VAL A 298 8.47 -27.29 9.59
CA VAL A 298 9.94 -27.30 9.49
C VAL A 298 10.52 -26.38 10.53
N ALA A 299 11.56 -26.83 11.23
CA ALA A 299 12.24 -25.99 12.21
C ALA A 299 12.90 -24.79 11.51
N LYS A 300 12.99 -23.65 12.19
CA LYS A 300 13.61 -22.43 11.62
C LYS A 300 15.04 -22.71 11.11
N SER A 301 15.81 -23.53 11.83
CA SER A 301 17.17 -23.95 11.46
C SER A 301 17.23 -24.83 10.21
N GLU A 302 16.14 -25.54 9.88
CA GLU A 302 16.07 -26.53 8.80
C GLU A 302 15.45 -25.96 7.51
N ARG A 303 15.00 -24.70 7.53
CA ARG A 303 14.50 -24.03 6.32
C ARG A 303 15.58 -23.96 5.25
N LYS A 304 15.17 -24.15 4.01
CA LYS A 304 16.01 -24.10 2.81
C LYS A 304 15.29 -23.32 1.72
N ALA A 305 16.05 -22.72 0.81
CA ALA A 305 15.49 -22.15 -0.39
C ALA A 305 14.64 -23.20 -1.14
N GLY A 306 13.50 -22.76 -1.68
CA GLY A 306 12.54 -23.65 -2.33
C GLY A 306 13.08 -24.27 -3.62
N SER A 307 13.95 -23.55 -4.32
CA SER A 307 14.64 -24.04 -5.52
C SER A 307 16.09 -23.55 -5.55
N PRO A 308 17.00 -24.23 -6.27
CA PRO A 308 18.37 -23.77 -6.45
C PRO A 308 18.44 -22.38 -7.11
N PRO A 309 19.41 -21.51 -6.74
CA PRO A 309 19.53 -20.16 -7.31
C PRO A 309 19.58 -20.13 -8.84
N ALA A 310 20.29 -21.07 -9.47
CA ALA A 310 20.38 -21.17 -10.93
C ALA A 310 19.01 -21.39 -11.60
N VAL A 311 18.13 -22.20 -10.97
CA VAL A 311 16.78 -22.45 -11.48
C VAL A 311 15.91 -21.21 -11.35
N ILE A 312 16.05 -20.46 -10.25
CA ILE A 312 15.30 -19.20 -10.05
C ILE A 312 15.77 -18.13 -11.04
N LEU A 313 17.08 -17.98 -11.24
CA LEU A 313 17.64 -17.03 -12.22
C LEU A 313 17.13 -17.31 -13.64
N ALA A 314 17.18 -18.57 -14.08
CA ALA A 314 16.66 -18.96 -15.40
C ALA A 314 15.15 -18.69 -15.55
N ARG A 315 14.36 -18.84 -14.47
CA ARG A 315 12.93 -18.50 -14.49
C ARG A 315 12.70 -16.99 -14.58
N MET A 316 13.46 -16.20 -13.84
CA MET A 316 13.35 -14.73 -13.88
C MET A 316 13.69 -14.19 -15.26
N GLU A 317 14.78 -14.68 -15.88
CA GLU A 317 15.16 -14.33 -17.24
C GLU A 317 14.07 -14.69 -18.26
N LYS A 318 13.49 -15.90 -18.13
CA LYS A 318 12.37 -16.30 -18.96
C LYS A 318 11.16 -15.37 -18.81
N ILE A 319 10.76 -15.04 -17.57
CA ILE A 319 9.63 -14.15 -17.29
C ILE A 319 9.89 -12.75 -17.83
N GLU A 320 11.10 -12.22 -17.66
CA GLU A 320 11.49 -10.91 -18.19
C GLU A 320 11.43 -10.89 -19.72
N SER A 321 11.94 -11.94 -20.39
CA SER A 321 11.86 -12.08 -21.84
C SER A 321 10.43 -12.19 -22.35
N GLU A 322 9.58 -13.02 -21.73
CA GLU A 322 8.17 -13.17 -22.11
C GLU A 322 7.38 -11.87 -21.88
N THR A 323 7.69 -11.16 -20.78
CA THR A 323 7.11 -9.85 -20.49
C THR A 323 7.53 -8.85 -21.56
N LEU A 324 8.83 -8.74 -21.86
CA LEU A 324 9.35 -7.84 -22.89
C LEU A 324 8.68 -8.07 -24.25
N GLN A 325 8.53 -9.33 -24.68
CA GLN A 325 7.83 -9.65 -25.93
C GLN A 325 6.39 -9.17 -25.94
N ARG A 326 5.65 -9.34 -24.83
CA ARG A 326 4.29 -8.82 -24.69
C ARG A 326 4.25 -7.30 -24.75
N GLN A 327 5.18 -6.63 -24.06
CA GLN A 327 5.27 -5.16 -24.05
C GLN A 327 5.65 -4.60 -25.42
N LEU A 328 6.46 -5.33 -26.20
CA LEU A 328 6.76 -5.00 -27.60
C LEU A 328 5.52 -5.11 -28.49
N ALA A 329 4.73 -6.17 -28.34
CA ALA A 329 3.47 -6.30 -29.07
C ALA A 329 2.47 -5.19 -28.70
N ASN A 330 2.40 -4.83 -27.41
CA ASN A 330 1.61 -3.70 -26.94
C ASN A 330 2.08 -2.37 -27.54
N LEU A 331 3.40 -2.14 -27.61
CA LEU A 331 3.98 -0.96 -28.25
C LEU A 331 3.56 -0.89 -29.73
N ASP A 332 3.71 -1.99 -30.47
CA ASP A 332 3.38 -2.03 -31.88
C ASP A 332 1.88 -1.80 -32.11
N ALA A 333 1.01 -2.35 -31.25
CA ALA A 333 -0.43 -2.09 -31.26
C ALA A 333 -0.77 -0.61 -30.98
N MET A 334 -0.16 0.02 -29.96
CA MET A 334 -0.36 1.45 -29.66
C MET A 334 0.05 2.36 -30.83
N ILE A 335 1.15 2.03 -31.52
CA ILE A 335 1.63 2.82 -32.67
C ILE A 335 0.72 2.62 -33.89
N ALA A 336 0.16 1.42 -34.06
CA ALA A 336 -0.77 1.11 -35.14
C ALA A 336 -2.10 1.86 -34.94
N ASP A 337 -2.70 1.75 -33.76
CA ASP A 337 -3.96 2.37 -33.39
C ASP A 337 -3.91 3.01 -31.99
N PRO A 338 -3.69 4.33 -31.91
CA PRO A 338 -3.69 5.04 -30.63
C PRO A 338 -5.03 5.05 -29.89
N LEU A 339 -6.14 4.69 -30.56
CA LEU A 339 -7.48 4.66 -29.99
C LEU A 339 -7.86 3.29 -29.40
N LEU A 340 -6.99 2.29 -29.54
CA LEU A 340 -7.23 0.96 -29.02
C LEU A 340 -7.39 1.00 -27.51
N ASP A 341 -8.49 0.45 -27.02
CA ASP A 341 -8.73 0.30 -25.59
C ASP A 341 -8.09 -1.01 -25.13
N ASN A 342 -7.03 -0.93 -24.32
CA ASN A 342 -6.36 -2.09 -23.75
C ASN A 342 -6.05 -1.83 -22.28
N PRO A 343 -6.56 -2.68 -21.36
CA PRO A 343 -6.35 -2.49 -19.93
C PRO A 343 -4.92 -2.76 -19.43
N ASP A 344 -4.01 -3.28 -20.25
CA ASP A 344 -2.66 -3.72 -19.83
C ASP A 344 -1.53 -3.08 -20.66
N TRP A 345 -1.52 -1.75 -20.80
CA TRP A 345 -0.45 -1.00 -21.48
C TRP A 345 0.89 -0.93 -20.71
N ASP A 346 1.21 -1.94 -19.90
CA ASP A 346 2.48 -2.01 -19.19
C ASP A 346 3.66 -2.04 -20.20
N VAL A 347 4.62 -1.14 -20.01
CA VAL A 347 5.87 -1.04 -20.81
C VAL A 347 7.11 -0.93 -19.92
N GLY A 348 7.00 -1.32 -18.64
CA GLY A 348 8.05 -1.07 -17.66
C GLY A 348 9.39 -1.77 -17.94
N VAL A 349 9.39 -2.97 -18.53
CA VAL A 349 10.60 -3.70 -18.90
C VAL A 349 11.21 -3.07 -20.16
N LEU A 350 10.39 -2.83 -21.18
CA LEU A 350 10.78 -2.17 -22.42
C LEU A 350 11.39 -0.78 -22.19
N ALA A 351 10.82 0.00 -21.27
CA ALA A 351 11.29 1.33 -20.91
C ALA A 351 12.74 1.34 -20.37
N ARG A 352 13.28 0.19 -19.95
CA ARG A 352 14.64 0.07 -19.39
C ARG A 352 15.65 -0.50 -20.39
N ASP A 353 15.19 -1.04 -21.52
CA ASP A 353 16.06 -1.55 -22.56
C ASP A 353 16.43 -0.43 -23.55
N SER A 354 17.53 0.25 -23.28
CA SER A 354 18.02 1.34 -24.15
C SER A 354 18.35 0.88 -25.57
N GLY A 355 18.74 -0.38 -25.76
CA GLY A 355 19.06 -0.94 -27.08
C GLY A 355 17.81 -1.05 -27.95
N ILE A 356 16.75 -1.63 -27.40
CA ILE A 356 15.46 -1.77 -28.09
C ILE A 356 14.80 -0.41 -28.31
N LEU A 357 14.82 0.48 -27.31
CA LEU A 357 14.29 1.83 -27.47
C LEU A 357 15.00 2.58 -28.59
N SER A 358 16.33 2.46 -28.69
CA SER A 358 17.11 3.05 -29.77
C SER A 358 16.67 2.54 -31.14
N GLN A 359 16.53 1.23 -31.28
CA GLN A 359 16.08 0.59 -32.53
C GLN A 359 14.66 1.00 -32.92
N LYS A 360 13.75 1.20 -31.94
CA LYS A 360 12.35 1.60 -32.19
C LYS A 360 12.10 3.11 -32.10
N SER A 361 13.13 3.93 -31.93
CA SER A 361 13.01 5.38 -31.69
C SER A 361 12.14 6.12 -32.71
N THR A 362 12.37 5.87 -34.01
CA THR A 362 11.56 6.43 -35.09
C THR A 362 10.09 6.02 -35.01
N MET A 363 9.82 4.75 -34.69
CA MET A 363 8.45 4.21 -34.58
C MET A 363 7.72 4.78 -33.35
N ILE A 364 8.42 4.90 -32.22
CA ILE A 364 7.89 5.55 -31.01
C ILE A 364 7.50 7.01 -31.33
N MET A 365 8.37 7.76 -32.02
CA MET A 365 8.08 9.14 -32.42
C MET A 365 6.87 9.23 -33.37
N ILE A 366 6.74 8.30 -34.33
CA ILE A 366 5.55 8.21 -35.20
C ILE A 366 4.29 7.99 -34.36
N GLY A 367 4.35 7.11 -33.37
CA GLY A 367 3.22 6.88 -32.46
C GLY A 367 2.83 8.12 -31.67
N VAL A 368 3.81 8.89 -31.18
CA VAL A 368 3.57 10.19 -30.51
C VAL A 368 2.89 11.18 -31.46
N GLU A 369 3.38 11.32 -32.70
CA GLU A 369 2.78 12.21 -33.71
C GLU A 369 1.35 11.81 -34.04
N LYS A 370 1.08 10.52 -34.25
CA LYS A 370 -0.27 10.01 -34.50
C LYS A 370 -1.21 10.28 -33.33
N SER A 371 -0.76 10.01 -32.10
CA SER A 371 -1.55 10.23 -30.89
C SER A 371 -1.81 11.72 -30.65
N ALA A 372 -0.88 12.60 -31.02
CA ALA A 372 -1.04 14.04 -30.91
C ALA A 372 -1.91 14.65 -32.02
N ALA A 373 -1.99 14.01 -33.19
CA ALA A 373 -2.87 14.46 -34.27
C ALA A 373 -4.37 14.22 -33.97
N ILE A 374 -4.70 13.34 -33.02
CA ILE A 374 -6.07 13.03 -32.65
C ILE A 374 -6.62 14.11 -31.71
N THR A 375 -7.65 14.81 -32.18
CA THR A 375 -8.33 15.91 -31.45
C THR A 375 -9.82 15.60 -31.25
N GLY A 376 -10.56 16.51 -30.61
CA GLY A 376 -11.99 16.39 -30.41
C GLY A 376 -12.40 15.27 -29.44
N THR A 377 -13.50 14.57 -29.74
CA THR A 377 -14.12 13.55 -28.85
C THR A 377 -13.23 12.34 -28.60
N HIS A 378 -12.28 12.05 -29.48
CA HIS A 378 -11.37 10.89 -29.37
C HIS A 378 -10.06 11.20 -28.64
N ARG A 379 -9.81 12.47 -28.31
CA ARG A 379 -8.61 12.94 -27.61
C ARG A 379 -8.32 12.18 -26.33
N GLY A 380 -9.36 11.90 -25.54
CA GLY A 380 -9.23 11.20 -24.26
C GLY A 380 -8.71 9.76 -24.40
N LYS A 381 -9.06 9.06 -25.49
CA LYS A 381 -8.57 7.70 -25.75
C LYS A 381 -7.11 7.72 -26.22
N ALA A 382 -6.78 8.61 -27.15
CA ALA A 382 -5.41 8.76 -27.65
C ALA A 382 -4.42 9.27 -26.58
N ARG A 383 -4.91 9.97 -25.56
CA ARG A 383 -4.12 10.51 -24.45
C ARG A 383 -3.33 9.43 -23.71
N GLU A 384 -3.90 8.26 -23.44
CA GLU A 384 -3.21 7.23 -22.66
C GLU A 384 -2.04 6.63 -23.45
N SER A 385 -2.29 6.16 -24.68
CA SER A 385 -1.27 5.69 -25.62
C SER A 385 -0.19 6.76 -25.84
N GLY A 386 -0.61 8.01 -26.05
CA GLY A 386 0.29 9.15 -26.24
C GLY A 386 1.22 9.39 -25.05
N ARG A 387 0.69 9.39 -23.82
CA ARG A 387 1.49 9.57 -22.60
C ARG A 387 2.52 8.46 -22.41
N ILE A 388 2.15 7.21 -22.68
CA ILE A 388 3.04 6.06 -22.57
C ILE A 388 4.17 6.17 -23.59
N LEU A 389 3.84 6.44 -24.86
CA LEU A 389 4.81 6.63 -25.94
C LEU A 389 5.75 7.81 -25.67
N ALA A 390 5.22 8.94 -25.17
CA ALA A 390 6.01 10.08 -24.75
C ALA A 390 6.97 9.73 -23.59
N GLY A 391 6.54 8.86 -22.68
CA GLY A 391 7.37 8.32 -21.60
C GLY A 391 8.51 7.43 -22.10
N LEU A 392 8.30 6.65 -23.16
CA LEU A 392 9.35 5.85 -23.80
C LEU A 392 10.32 6.74 -24.58
N LEU A 393 9.79 7.72 -25.31
CA LEU A 393 10.58 8.72 -26.03
C LEU A 393 11.53 9.47 -25.08
N ALA A 394 11.03 9.84 -23.90
CA ALA A 394 11.80 10.48 -22.83
C ALA A 394 12.86 9.57 -22.18
N ARG A 395 12.99 8.30 -22.58
CA ARG A 395 14.03 7.37 -22.08
C ARG A 395 15.05 6.94 -23.13
N LEU A 396 14.91 7.39 -24.38
CA LEU A 396 15.91 7.18 -25.44
C LEU A 396 17.32 7.65 -25.02
N PRO A 397 18.42 7.11 -25.56
CA PRO A 397 19.72 7.74 -25.39
C PRO A 397 19.73 9.20 -25.88
N ASP A 398 20.51 10.06 -25.22
CA ASP A 398 20.49 11.52 -25.44
C ASP A 398 20.78 11.91 -26.91
N GLU A 399 21.69 11.20 -27.57
CA GLU A 399 22.01 11.41 -28.97
C GLU A 399 20.79 11.21 -29.87
N ILE A 400 20.09 10.09 -29.70
CA ILE A 400 18.90 9.74 -30.49
C ILE A 400 17.75 10.70 -30.18
N PHE A 401 17.55 11.03 -28.89
CA PHE A 401 16.52 11.98 -28.49
C PHE A 401 16.72 13.36 -29.14
N ARG A 402 17.97 13.85 -29.21
CA ARG A 402 18.31 15.10 -29.88
C ARG A 402 18.15 15.05 -31.39
N GLN A 403 18.42 13.91 -32.04
CA GLN A 403 18.16 13.74 -33.48
C GLN A 403 16.66 13.91 -33.82
N LEU A 404 15.77 13.57 -32.89
CA LEU A 404 14.32 13.72 -33.04
C LEU A 404 13.80 15.14 -32.72
N LYS A 405 14.68 16.08 -32.36
CA LYS A 405 14.32 17.44 -31.95
C LYS A 405 13.30 18.13 -32.86
N PRO A 406 13.47 18.20 -34.21
CA PRO A 406 12.52 18.93 -35.05
C PRO A 406 11.11 18.35 -34.98
N ARG A 407 11.01 17.01 -34.84
CA ARG A 407 9.75 16.29 -34.75
C ARG A 407 9.08 16.49 -33.39
N ILE A 408 9.85 16.42 -32.31
CA ILE A 408 9.37 16.65 -30.94
C ILE A 408 8.81 18.08 -30.82
N LEU A 409 9.60 19.08 -31.21
CA LEU A 409 9.16 20.49 -31.13
C LEU A 409 7.99 20.76 -32.08
N GLY A 410 7.97 20.11 -33.25
CA GLY A 410 6.85 20.21 -34.20
C GLY A 410 5.52 19.71 -33.64
N VAL A 411 5.54 18.68 -32.78
CA VAL A 411 4.35 18.18 -32.09
C VAL A 411 3.88 19.17 -31.01
N TYR A 412 4.78 19.73 -30.21
CA TYR A 412 4.44 20.77 -29.23
C TYR A 412 3.95 22.08 -29.88
N ASN A 413 4.45 22.43 -31.06
CA ASN A 413 4.00 23.63 -31.78
C ASN A 413 2.52 23.54 -32.23
N LYS A 414 1.97 22.32 -32.34
CA LYS A 414 0.56 22.09 -32.69
C LYS A 414 -0.33 21.86 -31.46
N ALA A 415 0.24 21.83 -30.27
CA ALA A 415 -0.45 21.53 -29.03
C ALA A 415 -1.23 22.75 -28.52
N ASP A 416 -2.55 22.62 -28.41
CA ASP A 416 -3.39 23.60 -27.70
C ASP A 416 -3.19 23.51 -26.16
N ASP A 417 -3.83 24.40 -25.41
CA ASP A 417 -3.72 24.47 -23.95
C ASP A 417 -4.30 23.26 -23.20
N GLU A 418 -5.19 22.49 -23.84
CA GLU A 418 -5.80 21.27 -23.31
C GLU A 418 -5.05 20.01 -23.76
N HIS A 419 -3.95 20.21 -24.49
CA HIS A 419 -2.82 19.34 -24.74
C HIS A 419 -2.57 18.16 -23.80
N TRP A 420 -2.82 16.89 -24.15
CA TRP A 420 -2.34 15.79 -23.28
C TRP A 420 -0.81 15.78 -23.14
N LEU A 421 -0.10 16.43 -24.07
CA LEU A 421 1.36 16.59 -24.07
C LEU A 421 1.85 17.41 -22.88
N TRP A 422 0.99 18.32 -22.37
CA TRP A 422 1.27 19.10 -21.17
C TRP A 422 1.14 18.31 -19.89
N GLU A 423 0.78 17.03 -19.98
CA GLU A 423 0.73 16.14 -18.85
C GLU A 423 1.79 15.03 -18.92
N ALA A 424 2.54 14.96 -20.03
CA ALA A 424 3.60 13.98 -20.25
C ALA A 424 4.88 14.40 -19.51
N GLU A 425 4.82 14.37 -18.18
CA GLU A 425 5.84 14.87 -17.23
C GLU A 425 7.28 14.53 -17.65
N THR A 426 7.54 13.25 -17.93
CA THR A 426 8.90 12.79 -18.28
C THR A 426 9.40 13.39 -19.59
N LEU A 427 8.52 13.59 -20.57
CA LEU A 427 8.89 14.21 -21.84
C LEU A 427 9.12 15.71 -21.67
N ILE A 428 8.24 16.41 -20.93
CA ILE A 428 8.41 17.83 -20.61
C ILE A 428 9.75 18.08 -19.94
N ARG A 429 10.08 17.28 -18.91
CA ARG A 429 11.36 17.36 -18.20
C ARG A 429 12.54 17.27 -19.16
N ARG A 430 12.44 16.42 -20.18
CA ARG A 430 13.49 16.16 -21.16
C ARG A 430 13.58 17.16 -22.30
N LEU A 431 12.53 17.94 -22.56
CA LEU A 431 12.57 18.99 -23.59
C LEU A 431 13.73 19.98 -23.37
N GLY A 432 14.13 20.21 -22.12
CA GLY A 432 15.28 21.06 -21.79
C GLY A 432 16.60 20.57 -22.41
N ASP A 433 16.74 19.27 -22.64
CA ASP A 433 17.93 18.67 -23.24
C ASP A 433 18.04 18.97 -24.75
N LEU A 434 16.99 19.55 -25.35
CA LEU A 434 16.94 20.01 -26.75
C LEU A 434 17.44 21.47 -26.92
N GLY A 435 17.73 22.16 -25.82
CA GLY A 435 18.30 23.51 -25.80
C GLY A 435 17.29 24.64 -25.94
N VAL A 436 17.77 25.83 -26.30
CA VAL A 436 17.02 27.10 -26.29
C VAL A 436 15.76 27.08 -27.17
N GLU A 437 15.77 26.33 -28.25
CA GLU A 437 14.61 26.17 -29.14
C GLU A 437 13.39 25.54 -28.46
N ALA A 438 13.58 24.80 -27.35
CA ALA A 438 12.47 24.26 -26.58
C ALA A 438 11.83 25.30 -25.63
N MET A 439 12.51 26.44 -25.39
CA MET A 439 12.11 27.40 -24.37
C MET A 439 10.69 27.95 -24.51
N PRO A 440 10.17 28.27 -25.72
CA PRO A 440 8.79 28.72 -25.87
C PRO A 440 7.75 27.75 -25.29
N PHE A 441 8.04 26.44 -25.31
CA PHE A 441 7.16 25.41 -24.75
C PHE A 441 7.36 25.24 -23.23
N LEU A 442 8.58 25.45 -22.74
CA LEU A 442 8.93 25.29 -21.33
C LEU A 442 8.41 26.44 -20.44
N ILE A 443 8.37 27.65 -20.98
CA ILE A 443 7.80 28.83 -20.29
C ILE A 443 6.27 28.87 -20.39
N ASN A 444 5.64 27.96 -21.14
CA ASN A 444 4.19 27.82 -21.15
C ASN A 444 3.71 27.44 -19.73
N PRO A 445 2.72 28.15 -19.15
CA PRO A 445 2.20 27.85 -17.81
C PRO A 445 1.78 26.39 -17.61
N ARG A 446 1.35 25.70 -18.68
CA ARG A 446 0.96 24.29 -18.67
C ARG A 446 2.14 23.36 -18.39
N ALA A 447 3.34 23.67 -18.88
CA ALA A 447 4.55 22.89 -18.62
C ALA A 447 5.01 22.93 -17.15
N SER A 448 4.58 23.95 -16.40
CA SER A 448 4.90 24.14 -14.98
C SER A 448 3.67 24.09 -14.06
N GLY A 449 2.58 23.47 -14.54
CA GLY A 449 1.36 23.26 -13.77
C GLY A 449 1.54 22.24 -12.63
N GLY A 450 0.66 22.29 -11.62
CA GLY A 450 0.72 21.37 -10.47
C GLY A 450 0.63 19.87 -10.87
N ASN A 451 -0.01 19.57 -12.00
CA ASN A 451 -0.23 18.21 -12.49
C ASN A 451 1.01 17.55 -13.12
N VAL A 452 2.09 18.31 -13.35
CA VAL A 452 3.35 17.81 -13.92
C VAL A 452 4.54 18.02 -13.00
N ASN A 453 4.28 18.20 -11.70
CA ASN A 453 5.27 18.01 -10.65
C ASN A 453 6.63 18.69 -10.94
N ASN A 454 6.59 19.98 -11.29
CA ASN A 454 7.76 20.83 -11.60
C ASN A 454 8.57 20.47 -12.85
N ALA A 455 8.12 19.54 -13.70
CA ALA A 455 8.87 19.10 -14.87
C ALA A 455 9.31 20.25 -15.81
N GLY A 456 8.46 21.25 -16.03
CA GLY A 456 8.82 22.43 -16.83
C GLY A 456 9.94 23.26 -16.20
N ILE A 457 9.95 23.41 -14.87
CA ILE A 457 10.99 24.15 -14.14
C ILE A 457 12.34 23.41 -14.25
N GLU A 458 12.30 22.08 -14.06
CA GLU A 458 13.48 21.22 -14.21
C GLU A 458 13.99 21.20 -15.66
N ALA A 459 13.09 21.28 -16.64
CA ALA A 459 13.45 21.40 -18.04
C ALA A 459 14.08 22.77 -18.37
N ILE A 460 13.55 23.88 -17.84
CA ILE A 460 14.16 25.21 -17.99
C ILE A 460 15.59 25.18 -17.43
N CYS A 461 15.76 24.57 -16.25
CA CYS A 461 17.07 24.34 -15.66
C CYS A 461 18.00 23.60 -16.65
N ARG A 462 17.55 22.48 -17.24
CA ARG A 462 18.37 21.68 -18.17
C ARG A 462 18.88 22.44 -19.39
N VAL A 463 18.14 23.43 -19.89
CA VAL A 463 18.61 24.32 -20.98
C VAL A 463 19.88 25.09 -20.57
N GLY A 464 20.00 25.43 -19.29
CA GLY A 464 21.14 26.17 -18.74
C GLY A 464 21.19 27.63 -19.17
N VAL A 465 22.37 28.26 -19.00
CA VAL A 465 22.57 29.71 -19.16
C VAL A 465 22.14 30.26 -20.53
N ALA A 466 22.19 29.45 -21.58
CA ALA A 466 21.75 29.85 -22.92
C ALA A 466 20.25 30.22 -22.98
N GLY A 467 19.45 29.70 -22.04
CA GLY A 467 18.02 29.99 -21.91
C GLY A 467 17.68 31.20 -21.03
N ARG A 468 18.68 31.87 -20.44
CA ARG A 468 18.49 32.91 -19.41
C ARG A 468 17.52 34.01 -19.83
N GLU A 469 17.75 34.61 -20.99
CA GLU A 469 16.99 35.79 -21.43
C GLU A 469 15.49 35.50 -21.54
N LEU A 470 15.14 34.33 -22.08
CA LEU A 470 13.76 33.90 -22.28
C LEU A 470 13.10 33.39 -20.99
N ALA A 471 13.86 32.70 -20.14
CA ALA A 471 13.33 32.06 -18.93
C ALA A 471 13.17 33.02 -17.74
N MET A 472 13.98 34.09 -17.68
CA MET A 472 14.05 34.97 -16.50
C MET A 472 12.69 35.58 -16.09
N PRO A 473 11.88 36.15 -17.00
CA PRO A 473 10.56 36.69 -16.62
C PRO A 473 9.63 35.62 -16.04
N ALA A 474 9.64 34.41 -16.63
CA ALA A 474 8.79 33.30 -16.20
C ALA A 474 9.21 32.77 -14.82
N LEU A 475 10.51 32.55 -14.60
CA LEU A 475 11.04 32.07 -13.32
C LEU A 475 10.81 33.08 -12.18
N LEU A 476 11.00 34.38 -12.43
CA LEU A 476 10.72 35.42 -11.43
C LEU A 476 9.23 35.51 -11.11
N SER A 477 8.35 35.38 -12.11
CA SER A 477 6.91 35.32 -11.90
C SER A 477 6.50 34.11 -11.04
N MET A 478 7.02 32.92 -11.36
CA MET A 478 6.77 31.69 -10.59
C MET A 478 7.33 31.78 -9.16
N TRP A 479 8.51 32.37 -8.98
CA TRP A 479 9.12 32.62 -7.67
C TRP A 479 8.24 33.50 -6.79
N ASN A 480 7.71 34.60 -7.35
CA ASN A 480 6.84 35.53 -6.62
C ASN A 480 5.44 34.95 -6.32
N ALA A 481 4.98 34.00 -7.13
CA ALA A 481 3.71 33.29 -6.94
C ALA A 481 3.79 32.17 -5.90
N SER A 482 4.97 31.58 -5.68
CA SER A 482 5.19 30.56 -4.65
C SER A 482 5.12 31.18 -3.25
N ARG A 483 3.92 31.28 -2.65
CA ARG A 483 3.69 31.96 -1.35
C ARG A 483 3.40 31.01 -0.18
N ASP A 484 3.03 29.76 -0.42
CA ASP A 484 2.58 28.84 0.64
C ASP A 484 3.70 27.95 1.20
N ARG A 485 3.60 27.58 2.49
CA ARG A 485 4.53 26.73 3.24
C ARG A 485 4.63 25.30 2.69
N PHE A 486 3.68 24.89 1.86
CA PHE A 486 3.57 23.53 1.31
C PHE A 486 4.27 23.35 -0.04
N ASP A 487 4.91 24.39 -0.58
CA ASP A 487 5.48 24.42 -1.93
C ASP A 487 7.01 24.20 -1.95
N TRP A 488 7.53 23.44 -0.99
CA TRP A 488 8.99 23.30 -0.78
C TRP A 488 9.72 22.74 -2.01
N ASP A 489 9.20 21.65 -2.59
CA ASP A 489 9.81 21.01 -3.77
C ASP A 489 9.88 21.96 -4.98
N ARG A 490 8.82 22.75 -5.18
CA ARG A 490 8.77 23.74 -6.28
C ARG A 490 9.78 24.85 -6.06
N ARG A 491 9.91 25.37 -4.83
CA ARG A 491 10.92 26.38 -4.50
C ARG A 491 12.32 25.86 -4.67
N GLN A 492 12.58 24.60 -4.30
CA GLN A 492 13.87 23.94 -4.53
C GLN A 492 14.18 23.88 -6.04
N ALA A 493 13.23 23.39 -6.85
CA ALA A 493 13.38 23.33 -8.31
C ALA A 493 13.63 24.73 -8.93
N LEU A 494 12.87 25.74 -8.51
CA LEU A 494 13.04 27.14 -8.96
C LEU A 494 14.41 27.68 -8.57
N PHE A 495 14.84 27.47 -7.33
CA PHE A 495 16.14 27.94 -6.85
C PHE A 495 17.28 27.31 -7.67
N VAL A 496 17.25 25.99 -7.87
CA VAL A 496 18.23 25.26 -8.68
C VAL A 496 18.25 25.76 -10.13
N ALA A 497 17.06 25.96 -10.73
CA ALA A 497 16.95 26.51 -12.08
C ALA A 497 17.56 27.91 -12.17
N MET A 498 17.21 28.81 -11.26
CA MET A 498 17.70 30.19 -11.25
C MET A 498 19.23 30.24 -11.09
N GLN A 499 19.81 29.44 -10.19
CA GLN A 499 21.27 29.36 -10.02
C GLN A 499 21.99 28.92 -11.30
N ARG A 500 21.50 27.85 -11.94
CA ARG A 500 22.09 27.32 -13.17
C ARG A 500 21.94 28.28 -14.36
N LEU A 501 20.89 29.11 -14.37
CA LEU A 501 20.68 30.13 -15.39
C LEU A 501 21.40 31.45 -15.06
N ASN A 502 22.15 31.52 -13.95
CA ASN A 502 22.79 32.74 -13.45
C ASN A 502 21.80 33.87 -13.17
N ILE A 503 20.65 33.53 -12.58
CA ILE A 503 19.60 34.46 -12.17
C ILE A 503 19.60 34.49 -10.65
N GLU A 504 19.77 35.67 -10.07
CA GLU A 504 19.71 35.82 -8.62
C GLU A 504 18.24 35.80 -8.14
N PRO A 505 17.85 34.87 -7.25
CA PRO A 505 16.50 34.79 -6.75
C PRO A 505 16.17 35.97 -5.82
N PRO A 506 15.07 36.71 -6.04
CA PRO A 506 14.67 37.83 -5.20
C PRO A 506 14.50 37.41 -3.73
N PRO A 507 14.80 38.30 -2.77
CA PRO A 507 14.49 38.05 -1.37
C PRO A 507 12.97 37.94 -1.17
N LEU A 508 12.51 36.87 -0.53
CA LEU A 508 11.08 36.69 -0.22
C LEU A 508 10.71 37.61 0.95
N THR A 509 9.83 38.59 0.69
CA THR A 509 9.54 39.70 1.62
C THR A 509 8.57 39.38 2.75
N GLN A 510 7.98 38.18 2.85
CA GLN A 510 7.18 37.79 4.01
C GLN A 510 7.32 36.28 4.33
N VAL A 511 7.66 36.01 5.60
CA VAL A 511 7.61 34.72 6.32
C VAL A 511 8.65 33.65 5.89
N LYS A 512 9.65 33.47 6.79
CA LYS A 512 10.58 32.32 7.00
C LYS A 512 11.97 32.37 6.35
N GLY A 513 12.90 33.07 7.03
CA GLY A 513 14.35 32.94 6.81
C GLY A 513 14.90 31.50 6.95
N ASN A 514 14.22 30.63 7.70
CA ASN A 514 14.60 29.21 7.85
C ASN A 514 14.25 28.32 6.64
N GLN A 515 13.51 28.84 5.65
CA GLN A 515 13.14 28.08 4.45
C GLN A 515 14.07 28.29 3.25
N LEU A 516 14.84 29.38 3.22
CA LEU A 516 15.93 29.60 2.25
C LEU A 516 17.28 29.06 2.75
N SER A 517 17.45 28.93 4.06
CA SER A 517 18.69 28.40 4.64
C SER A 517 18.93 26.93 4.28
N ASN A 518 17.91 26.16 3.91
CA ASN A 518 18.07 24.76 3.50
C ASN A 518 18.43 24.62 2.01
N PRO A 519 17.68 25.20 1.04
CA PRO A 519 18.06 25.22 -0.37
C PRO A 519 19.44 25.81 -0.63
N ARG A 520 19.78 26.93 0.04
CA ARG A 520 21.12 27.52 -0.04
C ARG A 520 22.21 26.64 0.57
N ARG A 521 21.87 25.72 1.48
CA ARG A 521 22.81 24.83 2.16
C ARG A 521 22.94 23.47 1.47
N THR A 522 21.90 23.00 0.79
CA THR A 522 21.92 21.75 0.00
C THR A 522 22.31 21.97 -1.47
N SER A 523 22.33 23.22 -1.94
CA SER A 523 22.57 23.57 -3.35
C SER A 523 23.49 24.79 -3.53
N SER A 524 24.33 25.11 -2.53
CA SER A 524 25.33 26.19 -2.62
C SER A 524 26.32 26.04 -3.77
N ASP A 525 26.57 24.79 -4.17
CA ASP A 525 27.62 24.45 -5.12
C ASP A 525 27.10 24.39 -6.57
N ILE A 526 25.82 24.71 -6.77
CA ILE A 526 25.21 24.76 -8.10
C ILE A 526 25.59 26.08 -8.77
N SER A 527 26.18 25.96 -9.96
CA SER A 527 26.61 27.08 -10.79
C SER A 527 26.12 26.87 -12.23
N PRO A 528 26.27 27.87 -13.12
CA PRO A 528 25.98 27.70 -14.54
C PRO A 528 26.77 26.57 -15.22
N GLN A 529 27.88 26.14 -14.63
CA GLN A 529 28.74 25.06 -15.12
C GLN A 529 28.32 23.68 -14.61
N SER A 530 27.36 23.58 -13.68
CA SER A 530 26.91 22.31 -13.13
C SER A 530 26.28 21.39 -14.19
N PRO A 531 26.46 20.05 -14.09
CA PRO A 531 25.91 19.09 -15.05
C PRO A 531 24.37 19.05 -14.98
N ALA A 532 23.68 18.73 -16.08
CA ALA A 532 22.21 18.71 -16.18
C ALA A 532 21.51 17.86 -15.10
N SER A 533 22.21 16.86 -14.55
CA SER A 533 21.74 16.01 -13.47
C SER A 533 21.34 16.77 -12.20
N VAL A 534 21.91 17.94 -11.91
CA VAL A 534 21.51 18.72 -10.73
C VAL A 534 20.08 19.28 -10.84
N CYS A 535 19.52 19.33 -12.05
CA CYS A 535 18.14 19.78 -12.29
C CYS A 535 17.09 18.73 -11.94
N SER A 536 17.48 17.48 -11.70
CA SER A 536 16.57 16.44 -11.20
C SER A 536 16.51 16.55 -9.68
N THR A 537 15.56 17.35 -9.17
CA THR A 537 15.48 17.64 -7.73
C THR A 537 14.77 16.53 -6.92
N ARG A 538 14.42 15.42 -7.59
CA ARG A 538 13.81 14.22 -7.03
C ARG A 538 14.41 12.93 -7.60
#